data_AF-A0A2M7QQH7-F1
#
_entry.id   AF-A0A2M7QQH7-F1
#
_cell.length_a   1.000
_cell.length_b   1.000
_cell.length_c   1.000
_cell.angle_alpha   90.00
_cell.angle_beta   90.00
_cell.angle_gamma   90.00
#
_symmetry.space_group_name_H-M   'P 1'
#
loop_
_entity.id
_entity.type
_entity.pdbx_description
1 polymer ?
#
loop_
_entity_poly.entity_id
_entity_poly.type
_entity_poly.pdbx_seq_one_letter_code
_entity_poly.pdbx_strand_id
1 'polypeptide(L)' 'MSAIVEITGREILDSRGNPTVEVEVLLESGVMGRAAVPSGASTGAHEAVELRDG' A
#
# COMPACT_ATOMS: atom_id res chain seq x y z
N MET A 1 9.85 3.44 -21.47
CA MET A 1 8.63 4.26 -21.38
C MET A 1 8.14 4.23 -19.93
N SER A 2 7.59 5.32 -19.40
CA SER A 2 7.23 5.43 -17.97
C SER A 2 5.73 5.44 -17.71
N ALA A 3 4.90 5.15 -18.71
CA ALA A 3 3.46 5.04 -18.54
C ALA A 3 3.15 3.85 -17.61
N ILE A 4 2.23 4.04 -16.66
CA ILE A 4 1.70 2.95 -15.81
C ILE A 4 0.68 2.18 -16.64
N VAL A 5 0.80 0.85 -16.65
CA VAL A 5 -0.08 -0.04 -17.41
C VAL A 5 -0.93 -0.96 -16.52
N GLU A 6 -0.50 -1.20 -15.28
CA GLU A 6 -1.25 -2.00 -14.32
C GLU A 6 -0.97 -1.54 -12.88
N ILE A 7 -2.00 -1.61 -12.03
CA ILE A 7 -1.92 -1.37 -10.59
C ILE A 7 -2.72 -2.46 -9.88
N THR A 8 -2.07 -3.21 -9.00
CA THR A 8 -2.69 -4.33 -8.29
C THR A 8 -2.47 -4.19 -6.79
N GLY A 9 -3.55 -3.97 -6.04
CA GLY A 9 -3.58 -3.91 -4.57
C GLY A 9 -3.95 -5.24 -3.94
N ARG A 10 -3.40 -5.53 -2.76
CA ARG A 10 -3.74 -6.72 -1.96
C ARG A 10 -3.61 -6.45 -0.45
N GLU A 11 -4.34 -7.20 0.35
CA GLU A 11 -4.15 -7.24 1.79
C GLU A 11 -2.96 -8.15 2.15
N ILE A 12 -2.09 -7.67 3.05
CA ILE A 12 -1.01 -8.42 3.67
C ILE A 12 -1.03 -8.17 5.19
N LEU A 13 -0.13 -8.81 5.95
CA LEU A 13 0.03 -8.54 7.39
C LEU A 13 1.26 -7.64 7.65
N ASP A 14 1.10 -6.66 8.53
CA ASP A 14 2.19 -5.82 9.05
C ASP A 14 3.05 -6.57 10.09
N SER A 15 4.08 -5.91 10.62
CA SER A 15 4.99 -6.49 11.62
C SER A 15 4.34 -6.81 12.96
N ARG A 16 3.12 -6.34 13.22
CA ARG A 16 2.30 -6.61 14.41
C ARG A 16 1.20 -7.64 14.12
N GLY A 17 1.10 -8.15 12.90
CA GLY A 17 0.08 -9.10 12.48
C GLY A 17 -1.27 -8.46 12.16
N ASN A 18 -1.34 -7.14 11.98
CA ASN A 18 -2.55 -6.45 11.55
C ASN A 18 -2.61 -6.40 10.02
N PRO A 19 -3.80 -6.50 9.40
CA PRO A 19 -3.97 -6.24 7.98
C PRO A 19 -3.41 -4.88 7.55
N THR A 20 -2.74 -4.82 6.39
CA THR A 20 -2.33 -3.58 5.72
C THR A 20 -2.33 -3.77 4.20
N VAL A 21 -2.19 -2.68 3.45
CA VAL A 21 -2.24 -2.68 1.99
C VAL A 21 -0.83 -2.76 1.41
N GLU A 22 -0.63 -3.69 0.47
CA GLU A 22 0.51 -3.70 -0.46
C GLU A 22 0.02 -3.41 -1.88
N VAL A 23 0.78 -2.60 -2.63
CA VAL A 23 0.50 -2.28 -4.02
C VAL A 23 1.69 -2.60 -4.89
N GLU A 24 1.40 -3.22 -6.04
CA GLU A 24 2.32 -3.39 -7.15
C GLU A 24 1.91 -2.51 -8.32
N VAL A 25 2.90 -1.86 -8.96
CA VAL A 25 2.72 -1.01 -10.15
C VAL A 25 3.64 -1.51 -11.26
N LEU A 26 3.06 -1.77 -12.42
CA LEU A 26 3.78 -2.14 -13.64
C LEU A 26 3.82 -0.97 -14.62
N LEU A 27 5.02 -0.65 -15.11
CA LEU A 27 5.21 0.31 -16.20
C LEU A 27 5.25 -0.38 -17.56
N GLU A 28 4.96 0.37 -18.62
CA GLU A 28 5.08 -0.09 -20.01
C GLU A 28 6.50 -0.53 -20.37
N SER A 29 7.52 -0.03 -19.67
CA SER A 29 8.90 -0.54 -19.80
C SER A 29 9.12 -1.95 -19.25
N GLY A 30 8.14 -2.54 -18.57
CA GLY A 30 8.26 -3.80 -17.83
C GLY A 30 8.85 -3.65 -16.43
N VAL A 31 9.21 -2.43 -16.00
CA VAL A 31 9.67 -2.18 -14.63
C VAL A 31 8.50 -2.33 -13.66
N MET A 32 8.73 -3.05 -12.57
CA MET A 32 7.76 -3.33 -11.53
C MET A 32 8.24 -2.77 -10.19
N GLY A 33 7.39 -1.99 -9.53
CA GLY A 33 7.61 -1.50 -8.18
C GLY A 33 6.56 -2.05 -7.22
N ARG A 34 6.96 -2.38 -5.99
CA ARG A 34 6.07 -2.89 -4.95
C ARG A 34 6.35 -2.18 -3.63
N ALA A 35 5.29 -1.80 -2.93
CA ALA A 35 5.39 -1.16 -1.61
C ALA A 35 4.25 -1.59 -0.69
N ALA A 36 4.58 -1.82 0.57
CA ALA A 36 3.64 -2.03 1.67
C ALA A 36 3.48 -0.74 2.48
N VAL A 37 2.26 -0.42 2.88
CA VAL A 37 1.95 0.76 3.70
C VAL A 37 2.16 0.42 5.18
N PRO A 38 2.93 1.21 5.95
CA PRO A 38 3.05 1.02 7.39
C PRO A 38 1.76 1.44 8.11
N SER A 39 1.48 0.84 9.25
CA SER A 39 0.39 1.26 10.14
C SER A 39 0.92 1.65 11.51
N GLY A 40 0.48 2.82 11.99
CA GLY A 40 0.86 3.35 13.31
C GLY A 40 0.15 2.65 14.46
N ALA A 41 0.73 2.68 15.66
CA ALA A 41 0.04 2.28 16.89
C ALA A 41 -0.80 3.41 17.51
N SER A 42 -0.43 4.64 17.20
CA SER A 42 -1.11 5.87 17.59
C SER A 42 -1.32 6.72 16.35
N THR A 43 -2.44 7.43 16.29
CA THR A 43 -2.78 8.32 15.18
C THR A 43 -3.10 9.69 15.77
N GLY A 44 -2.42 10.74 15.29
CA GLY A 44 -2.74 12.12 15.62
C GLY A 44 -4.10 12.54 15.05
N ALA A 45 -4.78 13.46 15.73
CA ALA A 45 -6.12 13.95 15.32
C ALA A 45 -6.15 14.69 13.97
N HIS A 46 -4.99 15.00 13.38
CA HIS A 46 -4.84 15.73 12.12
C HIS A 46 -4.03 14.96 11.07
N GLU A 47 -3.76 13.67 11.30
CA GLU A 47 -3.09 12.82 10.31
C GLU A 47 -4.05 12.41 9.19
N ALA A 48 -3.49 12.06 8.02
CA ALA A 48 -4.25 11.37 7.00
C ALA A 48 -4.75 10.03 7.56
N VAL A 49 -6.04 9.76 7.39
CA VAL A 49 -6.70 8.61 8.02
C VAL A 49 -6.48 7.35 7.19
N GLU A 50 -5.98 6.29 7.82
CA GLU A 50 -6.00 4.94 7.25
C GLU A 50 -7.43 4.40 7.26
N LEU A 51 -7.93 3.95 6.11
CA LEU A 51 -9.25 3.33 6.03
C LEU A 51 -9.17 1.88 6.51
N ARG A 52 -10.11 1.50 7.37
CA ARG A 52 -10.29 0.14 7.89
C ARG A 52 -11.70 -0.33 7.57
N ASP A 53 -11.88 -1.64 7.46
CA ASP A 53 -13.18 -2.23 7.14
C ASP A 53 -14.18 -2.23 8.31
N GLY A 54 -13.68 -2.04 9.54
CA GLY A 54 -14.45 -2.04 10.79
C GLY A 54 -14.91 -0.67 11.27
#